data_AF-A0A8D8NGW0-F1
#
_entry.id   AF-A0A8D8NGW0-F1
#
_cell.length_a   1.000
_cell.length_b   1.000
_cell.length_c   1.000
_cell.angle_alpha   90.00
_cell.angle_beta   90.00
_cell.angle_gamma   90.00
#
_symmetry.space_group_name_H-M   'P 1'
#
loop_
_entity.id
_entity.type
_entity.pdbx_description
1 polymer ?
#
loop_
_entity_poly.entity_id
_entity_poly.type
_entity_poly.pdbx_seq_one_letter_code
_entity_poly.pdbx_strand_id
1 'polypeptide(L)'
;GEYELAQTLIDDTRDLLDTELTAMAGESYERAYGAMVCVQMLAELEEVIQYKLIPERQETIKQMWWDRLLGGQRLVEDWQRILQVHSLVVNPANDVRTWLKFASLCRKSGSLKLSEKTLVMLLRYDPSEFPEHALQHSEPDISFAYTKHMWMAGQRKRAYDQLNSLVADMSAEKNFETEEKDENRRLLARCYMKLGQWQNQLQGLNEQSIRGILACYEKATKHDSNWYKAWHLWAYMNFEVVQNQKQQEDLQKN
;
A
#
# COMPACT_ATOMS: atom_id res chain seq x y z
N GLY A 1 23.51 -19.55 15.96
CA GLY A 1 22.35 -20.40 15.65
C GLY A 1 22.85 -21.69 15.03
N GLU A 2 22.02 -22.72 14.98
CA GLU A 2 22.34 -24.01 14.34
C GLU A 2 22.20 -23.90 12.81
N TYR A 3 23.10 -23.13 12.19
CA TYR A 3 23.01 -22.80 10.76
C TYR A 3 23.30 -23.99 9.83
N GLU A 4 24.19 -24.89 10.23
CA GLU A 4 24.50 -26.10 9.45
C GLU A 4 23.31 -27.03 9.38
N LEU A 5 22.64 -27.28 10.51
CA LEU A 5 21.41 -28.07 10.55
C LEU A 5 20.30 -27.42 9.69
N ALA A 6 20.14 -26.10 9.79
CA ALA A 6 19.18 -25.38 8.97
C ALA A 6 19.47 -25.55 7.47
N GLN A 7 20.74 -25.47 7.06
CA GLN A 7 21.15 -25.69 5.67
C GLN A 7 20.83 -27.12 5.21
N THR A 8 21.17 -28.14 6.01
CA THR A 8 20.83 -29.53 5.69
C THR A 8 19.33 -29.74 5.52
N LEU A 9 18.51 -29.19 6.43
CA LEU A 9 17.05 -29.31 6.33
C LEU A 9 16.49 -28.59 5.09
N ILE A 10 17.07 -27.46 4.69
CA ILE A 10 16.69 -26.75 3.46
C ILE A 10 16.99 -27.63 2.25
N ASP A 11 18.19 -28.22 2.19
CA ASP A 11 18.62 -29.05 1.07
C ASP A 11 17.79 -30.35 0.98
N ASP A 12 17.56 -31.03 2.11
CA ASP A 12 16.68 -32.22 2.17
C ASP A 12 15.25 -31.89 1.68
N THR A 13 14.73 -30.71 2.04
CA THR A 13 13.40 -30.27 1.59
C THR A 13 13.36 -29.99 0.09
N ARG A 14 14.45 -29.49 -0.51
CA ARG A 14 14.54 -29.29 -1.96
C ARG A 14 14.53 -30.61 -2.71
N ASP A 15 15.26 -31.61 -2.23
CA ASP A 15 15.30 -32.93 -2.85
C ASP A 15 13.90 -33.58 -2.87
N LEU A 16 13.12 -33.40 -1.80
CA LEU A 16 11.74 -33.86 -1.75
C LEU A 16 10.84 -33.11 -2.75
N LEU A 17 11.04 -31.79 -2.88
CA LEU A 17 10.22 -30.96 -3.75
C LEU A 17 10.54 -31.14 -5.25
N ASP A 18 11.75 -31.58 -5.59
CA ASP A 18 12.20 -31.75 -6.98
C ASP A 18 11.31 -32.75 -7.76
N THR A 19 10.92 -33.83 -7.10
CA THR A 19 10.04 -34.86 -7.70
C THR A 19 8.64 -34.29 -8.00
N GLU A 20 8.07 -33.52 -7.06
CA GLU A 20 6.76 -32.91 -7.21
C GLU A 20 6.78 -31.81 -8.28
N LEU A 21 7.80 -30.95 -8.26
CA LEU A 21 7.94 -29.84 -9.20
C LEU A 21 8.14 -30.35 -10.63
N THR A 22 8.99 -31.37 -10.82
CA THR A 22 9.24 -31.98 -12.15
C THR A 22 7.96 -32.55 -12.74
N ALA A 23 7.13 -33.21 -11.92
CA ALA A 23 5.83 -33.74 -12.36
C ALA A 23 4.85 -32.62 -12.75
N MET A 24 4.68 -31.61 -11.89
CA MET A 24 3.69 -30.54 -12.12
C MET A 24 4.09 -29.58 -13.24
N ALA A 25 5.38 -29.26 -13.38
CA ALA A 25 5.88 -28.34 -14.39
C ALA A 25 5.70 -28.89 -15.81
N GLY A 26 5.70 -30.23 -15.97
CA GLY A 26 5.39 -30.88 -17.24
C GLY A 26 3.93 -30.72 -17.68
N GLU A 27 3.01 -30.44 -16.75
CA GLU A 27 1.58 -30.29 -17.04
C GLU A 27 1.21 -28.82 -17.30
N SER A 28 1.51 -27.93 -16.35
CA SER A 28 1.31 -26.49 -16.53
C SER A 28 2.04 -25.67 -15.46
N TYR A 29 2.37 -24.42 -15.81
CA TYR A 29 2.94 -23.47 -14.86
C TYR A 29 2.00 -23.19 -13.68
N GLU A 30 0.68 -23.11 -13.93
CA GLU A 30 -0.30 -22.81 -12.87
C GLU A 30 -0.33 -23.89 -11.78
N ARG A 31 -0.19 -25.17 -12.17
CA ARG A 31 -0.11 -26.28 -11.20
C ARG A 31 1.21 -26.26 -10.43
N ALA A 32 2.30 -25.98 -11.12
CA ALA A 32 3.64 -25.90 -10.51
C ALA A 32 3.83 -24.66 -9.61
N TYR A 33 2.98 -23.64 -9.73
CA TYR A 33 3.20 -22.35 -9.06
C TYR A 33 3.31 -22.47 -7.53
N GLY A 34 2.47 -23.29 -6.90
CA GLY A 34 2.54 -23.51 -5.46
C GLY A 34 3.91 -24.06 -5.00
N ALA A 35 4.47 -25.02 -5.76
CA ALA A 35 5.81 -25.55 -5.52
C ALA A 35 6.88 -24.50 -5.81
N MET A 36 6.73 -23.68 -6.85
CA MET A 36 7.67 -22.57 -7.12
C MET A 36 7.75 -21.56 -5.97
N VAL A 37 6.62 -21.26 -5.31
CA VAL A 37 6.62 -20.42 -4.10
C VAL A 37 7.40 -21.09 -2.96
N CYS A 38 7.27 -22.41 -2.79
CA CYS A 38 8.07 -23.16 -1.81
C CYS A 38 9.57 -23.10 -2.13
N VAL A 39 9.97 -23.30 -3.39
CA VAL A 39 11.38 -23.14 -3.82
C VAL A 39 11.89 -21.75 -3.48
N GLN A 40 11.11 -20.71 -3.77
CA GLN A 40 11.47 -19.33 -3.45
C GLN A 40 11.68 -19.15 -1.95
N MET A 41 10.76 -19.65 -1.11
CA MET A 41 10.89 -19.57 0.36
C MET A 41 12.14 -20.30 0.88
N LEU A 42 12.50 -21.45 0.29
CA LEU A 42 13.73 -22.18 0.63
C LEU A 42 14.99 -21.36 0.29
N ALA A 43 15.02 -20.73 -0.89
CA ALA A 43 16.10 -19.81 -1.25
C ALA A 43 16.15 -18.59 -0.30
N GLU A 44 14.99 -18.06 0.10
CA GLU A 44 14.93 -16.94 1.06
C GLU A 44 15.40 -17.35 2.47
N LEU A 45 15.16 -18.59 2.89
CA LEU A 45 15.68 -19.10 4.16
C LEU A 45 17.22 -19.16 4.18
N GLU A 46 17.86 -19.52 3.06
CA GLU A 46 19.32 -19.43 2.96
C GLU A 46 19.81 -17.98 3.03
N GLU A 47 19.08 -17.07 2.39
CA GLU A 47 19.40 -15.64 2.45
C GLU A 47 19.17 -15.08 3.86
N VAL A 48 18.23 -15.61 4.65
CA VAL A 48 18.10 -15.30 6.07
C VAL A 48 19.37 -15.70 6.84
N ILE A 49 19.97 -16.85 6.52
CA ILE A 49 21.26 -17.27 7.11
C ILE A 49 22.35 -16.27 6.68
N GLN A 50 22.45 -15.94 5.40
CA GLN A 50 23.43 -14.97 4.89
C GLN A 50 23.24 -13.58 5.53
N TYR A 51 22.00 -13.12 5.70
CA TYR A 51 21.66 -11.84 6.31
C TYR A 51 22.16 -11.74 7.76
N LYS A 52 22.08 -12.85 8.51
CA LYS A 52 22.60 -12.92 9.89
C LYS A 52 24.12 -12.97 9.96
N LEU A 53 24.78 -13.54 8.97
CA LEU A 53 26.23 -13.79 8.98
C LEU A 53 27.05 -12.70 8.30
N ILE A 54 26.49 -12.00 7.30
CA ILE A 54 27.21 -11.09 6.40
C ILE A 54 26.48 -9.74 6.37
N PRO A 55 26.80 -8.79 7.27
CA PRO A 55 26.16 -7.48 7.34
C PRO A 55 26.18 -6.70 6.02
N GLU A 56 27.27 -6.83 5.25
CA GLU A 56 27.47 -6.11 3.98
C GLU A 56 26.46 -6.54 2.90
N ARG A 57 25.86 -7.72 3.03
CA ARG A 57 24.85 -8.23 2.08
C ARG A 57 23.42 -7.83 2.43
N GLN A 58 23.17 -7.24 3.61
CA GLN A 58 21.81 -7.02 4.11
C GLN A 58 20.96 -6.16 3.16
N GLU A 59 21.49 -5.03 2.70
CA GLU A 59 20.74 -4.14 1.78
C GLU A 59 20.52 -4.79 0.41
N THR A 60 21.52 -5.52 -0.11
CA THR A 60 21.36 -6.28 -1.35
C THR A 60 20.28 -7.35 -1.23
N ILE A 61 20.26 -8.10 -0.12
CA ILE A 61 19.24 -9.12 0.15
C ILE A 61 17.85 -8.49 0.25
N LYS A 62 17.68 -7.40 1.01
CA LYS A 62 16.40 -6.68 1.09
C LYS A 62 15.90 -6.23 -0.28
N GLN A 63 16.79 -5.72 -1.12
CA GLN A 63 16.44 -5.30 -2.48
C GLN A 63 16.00 -6.50 -3.35
N MET A 64 16.72 -7.62 -3.28
CA MET A 64 16.35 -8.85 -4.00
C MET A 64 15.00 -9.42 -3.53
N TRP A 65 14.73 -9.39 -2.23
CA TRP A 65 13.44 -9.77 -1.65
C TRP A 65 12.31 -8.89 -2.17
N TRP A 66 12.51 -7.57 -2.18
CA TRP A 66 11.54 -6.63 -2.71
C TRP A 66 11.22 -6.88 -4.19
N ASP A 67 12.24 -7.07 -5.02
CA ASP A 67 12.07 -7.27 -6.46
C ASP A 67 11.37 -8.60 -6.77
N ARG A 68 11.74 -9.69 -6.09
CA ARG A 68 11.05 -10.99 -6.23
C ARG A 68 9.61 -10.95 -5.78
N LEU A 69 9.32 -10.31 -4.65
CA LEU A 69 7.96 -10.16 -4.15
C LEU A 69 7.06 -9.40 -5.15
N LEU A 70 7.61 -8.38 -5.82
CA LEU A 70 6.88 -7.66 -6.87
C LEU A 70 6.70 -8.44 -8.17
N GLY A 71 7.65 -9.33 -8.48
CA GLY A 71 7.62 -10.21 -9.67
C GLY A 71 6.67 -11.39 -9.54
N GLY A 72 6.39 -11.84 -8.31
CA GLY A 72 5.47 -12.96 -8.03
C GLY A 72 3.98 -12.63 -8.24
N GLN A 73 3.12 -13.65 -8.13
CA GLN A 73 1.68 -13.42 -8.16
C GLN A 73 1.22 -12.64 -6.92
N ARG A 74 0.13 -11.89 -7.09
CA ARG A 74 -0.44 -11.03 -6.04
C ARG A 74 -1.47 -11.79 -5.21
N LEU A 75 -1.03 -12.89 -4.60
CA LEU A 75 -1.84 -13.71 -3.70
C LEU A 75 -1.48 -13.41 -2.25
N VAL A 76 -2.50 -13.18 -1.41
CA VAL A 76 -2.30 -12.80 0.00
C VAL A 76 -1.58 -13.90 0.78
N GLU A 77 -1.97 -15.15 0.56
CA GLU A 77 -1.42 -16.31 1.28
C GLU A 77 0.07 -16.50 0.99
N ASP A 78 0.48 -16.38 -0.26
CA ASP A 78 1.89 -16.50 -0.65
C ASP A 78 2.73 -15.36 -0.08
N TRP A 79 2.25 -14.12 -0.22
CA TRP A 79 2.93 -12.96 0.35
C TRP A 79 3.07 -13.08 1.87
N GLN A 80 2.04 -13.59 2.56
CA GLN A 80 2.09 -13.80 4.00
C GLN A 80 3.16 -14.83 4.38
N ARG A 81 3.23 -15.97 3.68
CA ARG A 81 4.23 -17.02 3.93
C ARG A 81 5.66 -16.52 3.67
N ILE A 82 5.87 -15.81 2.57
CA ILE A 82 7.17 -15.19 2.24
C ILE A 82 7.57 -14.16 3.29
N LEU A 83 6.67 -13.25 3.69
CA LEU A 83 7.00 -12.23 4.68
C LEU A 83 7.28 -12.80 6.08
N GLN A 84 6.71 -13.95 6.42
CA GLN A 84 7.07 -14.67 7.65
C GLN A 84 8.53 -15.11 7.64
N VAL A 85 9.07 -15.52 6.48
CA VAL A 85 10.49 -15.85 6.32
C VAL A 85 11.35 -14.60 6.54
N HIS A 86 11.02 -13.47 5.89
CA HIS A 86 11.76 -12.21 6.08
C HIS A 86 11.73 -11.73 7.54
N SER A 87 10.61 -11.94 8.23
CA SER A 87 10.41 -11.54 9.64
C SER A 87 11.34 -12.25 10.63
N LEU A 88 12.03 -13.31 10.21
CA LEU A 88 13.06 -13.99 11.02
C LEU A 88 14.29 -13.11 11.29
N VAL A 89 14.48 -12.05 10.49
CA VAL A 89 15.64 -11.14 10.58
C VAL A 89 15.29 -9.66 10.46
N VAL A 90 14.20 -9.31 9.79
CA VAL A 90 13.79 -7.92 9.60
C VAL A 90 12.52 -7.66 10.41
N ASN A 91 12.60 -6.75 11.37
CA ASN A 91 11.41 -6.28 12.09
C ASN A 91 10.51 -5.54 11.09
N PRO A 92 9.18 -5.82 11.05
CA PRO A 92 8.26 -5.13 10.18
C PRO A 92 8.30 -3.59 10.24
N ALA A 93 8.62 -3.03 11.41
CA ALA A 93 8.77 -1.59 11.60
C ALA A 93 9.98 -1.00 10.85
N ASN A 94 10.95 -1.82 10.46
CA ASN A 94 12.14 -1.42 9.69
C ASN A 94 11.96 -1.66 8.18
N ASP A 95 10.83 -2.23 7.75
CA ASP A 95 10.50 -2.50 6.34
C ASP A 95 9.07 -2.04 6.01
N VAL A 96 8.78 -0.79 6.38
CA VAL A 96 7.45 -0.18 6.24
C VAL A 96 6.93 -0.28 4.81
N ARG A 97 7.80 -0.07 3.81
CA ARG A 97 7.45 -0.13 2.38
C ARG A 97 6.83 -1.47 1.99
N THR A 98 7.45 -2.58 2.39
CA THR A 98 6.98 -3.93 2.05
C THR A 98 5.66 -4.25 2.73
N TRP A 99 5.55 -3.93 4.02
CA TRP A 99 4.34 -4.19 4.78
C TRP A 99 3.16 -3.29 4.35
N LEU A 100 3.40 -2.04 3.94
CA LEU A 100 2.36 -1.19 3.34
C LEU A 100 1.88 -1.75 1.99
N LYS A 101 2.78 -2.35 1.21
CA LYS A 101 2.41 -3.02 -0.04
C LYS A 101 1.54 -4.25 0.23
N PHE A 102 1.91 -5.05 1.23
CA PHE A 102 1.12 -6.21 1.68
C PHE A 102 -0.25 -5.81 2.25
N ALA A 103 -0.32 -4.80 3.11
CA ALA A 103 -1.59 -4.27 3.61
C ALA A 103 -2.50 -3.78 2.48
N SER A 104 -1.92 -3.12 1.47
CA SER A 104 -2.64 -2.70 0.25
C SER A 104 -3.18 -3.88 -0.55
N LEU A 105 -2.43 -4.99 -0.64
CA LEU A 105 -2.86 -6.23 -1.28
C LEU A 105 -4.03 -6.87 -0.52
N CYS A 106 -3.89 -7.01 0.80
CA CYS A 106 -4.95 -7.53 1.68
C CYS A 106 -6.23 -6.70 1.57
N ARG A 107 -6.11 -5.36 1.56
CA ARG A 107 -7.26 -4.46 1.40
C ARG A 107 -7.96 -4.66 0.05
N LYS A 108 -7.21 -4.82 -1.04
CA LYS A 108 -7.76 -4.94 -2.40
C LYS A 108 -8.37 -6.31 -2.70
N SER A 109 -7.89 -7.35 -2.04
CA SER A 109 -8.44 -8.72 -2.14
C SER A 109 -9.65 -8.96 -1.24
N GLY A 110 -9.99 -8.01 -0.37
CA GLY A 110 -11.12 -8.13 0.57
C GLY A 110 -10.74 -8.70 1.94
N SER A 111 -9.49 -9.10 2.15
CA SER A 111 -8.94 -9.55 3.44
C SER A 111 -8.71 -8.38 4.41
N LEU A 112 -9.79 -7.66 4.75
CA LEU A 112 -9.74 -6.43 5.54
C LEU A 112 -9.17 -6.64 6.94
N LYS A 113 -9.55 -7.73 7.64
CA LYS A 113 -9.02 -8.03 8.98
C LYS A 113 -7.49 -8.16 8.97
N LEU A 114 -6.91 -8.77 7.92
CA LEU A 114 -5.47 -8.91 7.80
C LEU A 114 -4.81 -7.56 7.47
N SER A 115 -5.44 -6.78 6.57
CA SER A 115 -5.00 -5.41 6.30
C SER A 115 -4.97 -4.54 7.57
N GLU A 116 -5.99 -4.65 8.43
CA GLU A 116 -6.07 -3.91 9.68
C GLU A 116 -4.95 -4.33 10.63
N LYS A 117 -4.80 -5.63 10.89
CA LYS A 117 -3.73 -6.17 11.74
C LYS A 117 -2.35 -5.71 11.27
N THR A 118 -2.07 -5.76 9.97
CA THR A 118 -0.78 -5.30 9.44
C THR A 118 -0.57 -3.80 9.68
N LEU A 119 -1.59 -2.96 9.49
CA LEU A 119 -1.44 -1.53 9.68
C LEU A 119 -1.35 -1.14 11.16
N VAL A 120 -2.09 -1.81 12.05
CA VAL A 120 -1.99 -1.63 13.51
C VAL A 120 -0.60 -2.03 13.99
N MET A 121 -0.05 -3.15 13.49
CA MET A 121 1.34 -3.55 13.76
C MET A 121 2.34 -2.46 13.37
N LEU A 122 2.14 -1.83 12.20
CA LEU A 122 3.01 -0.74 11.74
C LEU A 122 2.84 0.55 12.57
N LEU A 123 1.59 0.92 12.90
CA LEU A 123 1.27 2.10 13.73
C LEU A 123 1.68 1.93 15.20
N ARG A 124 1.84 0.69 15.68
CA ARG A 124 2.17 0.34 17.08
C ARG A 124 1.08 0.70 18.10
N TYR A 125 -0.10 1.07 17.63
CA TYR A 125 -1.31 1.25 18.42
C TYR A 125 -2.54 0.97 17.54
N ASP A 126 -3.70 0.74 18.14
CA ASP A 126 -4.95 0.50 17.40
C ASP A 126 -5.82 1.77 17.33
N PRO A 127 -5.97 2.41 16.15
CA PRO A 127 -6.86 3.56 15.99
C PRO A 127 -8.35 3.25 16.18
N SER A 128 -8.74 1.98 16.22
CA SER A 128 -10.12 1.58 16.49
C SER A 128 -10.48 1.69 17.99
N GLU A 129 -9.50 1.60 18.88
CA GLU A 129 -9.68 1.75 20.34
C GLU A 129 -9.89 3.20 20.76
N PHE A 130 -9.39 4.16 19.97
CA PHE A 130 -9.49 5.59 20.25
C PHE A 130 -10.16 6.36 19.09
N PRO A 131 -11.47 6.17 18.84
CA PRO A 131 -12.09 6.64 17.61
C PRO A 131 -12.05 8.14 17.36
N GLU A 132 -12.04 8.91 18.45
CA GLU A 132 -12.11 10.37 18.47
C GLU A 132 -10.76 11.04 18.21
N HIS A 133 -9.66 10.30 18.34
CA HIS A 133 -8.32 10.85 18.16
C HIS A 133 -7.91 10.88 16.69
N ALA A 134 -7.20 11.93 16.30
CA ALA A 134 -6.56 12.01 14.99
C ALA A 134 -5.48 10.91 14.89
N LEU A 135 -5.31 10.34 13.68
CA LEU A 135 -4.21 9.43 13.41
C LEU A 135 -2.86 10.15 13.62
N GLN A 136 -1.87 9.46 14.18
CA GLN A 136 -0.55 10.04 14.40
C GLN A 136 0.07 10.50 13.06
N HIS A 137 0.67 11.69 13.06
CA HIS A 137 1.23 12.31 11.86
C HIS A 137 2.72 12.02 11.65
N SER A 138 3.39 11.37 12.61
CA SER A 138 4.82 11.04 12.54
C SER A 138 5.19 10.13 11.36
N GLU A 139 4.25 9.29 10.91
CA GLU A 139 4.45 8.39 9.76
C GLU A 139 3.29 8.55 8.76
N PRO A 140 3.29 9.62 7.95
CA PRO A 140 2.14 10.01 7.15
C PRO A 140 1.75 8.96 6.09
N ASP A 141 2.70 8.17 5.59
CA ASP A 141 2.42 7.05 4.67
C ASP A 141 1.55 5.96 5.30
N ILE A 142 1.82 5.61 6.55
CA ILE A 142 1.08 4.58 7.29
C ILE A 142 -0.31 5.09 7.64
N SER A 143 -0.41 6.33 8.13
CA SER A 143 -1.68 6.99 8.41
C SER A 143 -2.54 7.12 7.15
N PHE A 144 -1.95 7.51 6.01
CA PHE A 144 -2.65 7.51 4.73
C PHE A 144 -3.09 6.10 4.30
N ALA A 145 -2.27 5.07 4.54
CA ALA A 145 -2.67 3.69 4.27
C ALA A 145 -3.85 3.23 5.13
N TYR A 146 -3.88 3.63 6.40
CA TYR A 146 -4.95 3.35 7.34
C TYR A 146 -6.26 4.07 6.98
N THR A 147 -6.24 5.34 6.58
CA THR A 147 -7.46 6.01 6.10
C THR A 147 -8.06 5.30 4.89
N LYS A 148 -7.23 4.83 3.94
CA LYS A 148 -7.71 4.03 2.81
C LYS A 148 -8.29 2.68 3.25
N HIS A 149 -7.76 2.07 4.32
CA HIS A 149 -8.34 0.88 4.92
C HIS A 149 -9.70 1.18 5.54
N MET A 150 -9.82 2.20 6.40
CA MET A 150 -11.08 2.65 7.01
C MET A 150 -12.17 2.88 5.96
N TRP A 151 -11.81 3.51 4.83
CA TRP A 151 -12.72 3.73 3.72
C TRP A 151 -13.31 2.43 3.15
N MET A 152 -12.45 1.44 2.90
CA MET A 152 -12.85 0.13 2.38
C MET A 152 -13.61 -0.71 3.42
N ALA A 153 -13.34 -0.50 4.71
CA ALA A 153 -14.07 -1.10 5.81
C ALA A 153 -15.46 -0.48 6.06
N GLY A 154 -15.86 0.50 5.25
CA GLY A 154 -17.18 1.14 5.32
C GLY A 154 -17.24 2.38 6.22
N GLN A 155 -16.18 2.71 6.95
CA GLN A 155 -16.10 3.90 7.81
C GLN A 155 -15.78 5.17 6.98
N ARG A 156 -16.53 5.42 5.90
CA ARG A 156 -16.19 6.40 4.86
C ARG A 156 -16.07 7.83 5.36
N LYS A 157 -17.05 8.29 6.17
CA LYS A 157 -17.03 9.66 6.72
C LYS A 157 -15.81 9.87 7.62
N ARG A 158 -15.57 8.94 8.55
CA ARG A 158 -14.42 8.96 9.44
C ARG A 158 -13.09 8.92 8.67
N ALA A 159 -12.99 8.07 7.65
CA ALA A 159 -11.82 7.99 6.79
C ALA A 159 -11.53 9.33 6.09
N TYR A 160 -12.58 10.02 5.61
CA TYR A 160 -12.48 11.33 5.01
C TYR A 160 -12.02 12.39 6.02
N ASP A 161 -12.63 12.45 7.20
CA ASP A 161 -12.28 13.42 8.24
C ASP A 161 -10.82 13.26 8.70
N GLN A 162 -10.38 12.01 8.89
CA GLN A 162 -9.00 11.67 9.26
C GLN A 162 -8.00 12.03 8.16
N LEU A 163 -8.34 11.78 6.88
CA LEU A 163 -7.50 12.19 5.77
C LEU A 163 -7.43 13.73 5.65
N ASN A 164 -8.52 14.42 5.95
CA ASN A 164 -8.56 15.87 5.90
C ASN A 164 -7.68 16.50 7.01
N SER A 165 -7.71 15.94 8.23
CA SER A 165 -6.77 16.32 9.29
C SER A 165 -5.32 16.08 8.85
N LEU A 166 -5.00 14.86 8.40
CA LEU A 166 -3.65 14.52 7.93
C LEU A 166 -3.13 15.50 6.88
N VAL A 167 -3.97 15.89 5.91
CA VAL A 167 -3.59 16.87 4.88
C VAL A 167 -3.40 18.27 5.43
N ALA A 168 -4.23 18.70 6.39
CA ALA A 168 -4.07 20.00 7.05
C ALA A 168 -2.72 20.07 7.78
N ASP A 169 -2.38 19.03 8.55
CA ASP A 169 -1.15 18.94 9.33
C ASP A 169 0.09 18.88 8.41
N MET A 170 0.09 17.99 7.41
CA MET A 170 1.16 17.90 6.41
C MET A 170 1.35 19.21 5.61
N SER A 171 0.29 19.99 5.41
CA SER A 171 0.38 21.28 4.70
C SER A 171 0.89 22.43 5.59
N ALA A 172 0.76 22.30 6.90
CA ALA A 172 1.19 23.28 7.88
C ALA A 172 2.68 23.11 8.27
N GLU A 173 3.22 21.90 8.13
CA GLU A 173 4.63 21.61 8.34
C GLU A 173 5.50 22.38 7.33
N LYS A 174 6.14 23.45 7.80
CA LYS A 174 6.96 24.36 6.98
C LYS A 174 8.41 23.93 6.81
N ASN A 175 8.87 22.88 7.49
CA ASN A 175 10.30 22.60 7.65
C ASN A 175 10.67 21.15 7.29
N PHE A 176 11.06 20.92 6.04
CA PHE A 176 11.95 19.82 5.68
C PHE A 176 12.90 20.30 4.56
N GLU A 177 14.20 20.09 4.78
CA GLU A 177 15.26 20.20 3.77
C GLU A 177 15.33 18.89 2.98
N THR A 178 15.73 18.94 1.68
CA THR A 178 16.10 17.77 0.83
C THR A 178 14.99 16.75 0.46
N GLU A 179 15.36 15.66 -0.24
CA GLU A 179 14.55 14.66 -0.98
C GLU A 179 13.26 14.17 -0.28
N GLU A 180 13.26 14.10 1.05
CA GLU A 180 12.09 13.78 1.88
C GLU A 180 10.91 14.75 1.61
N LYS A 181 11.22 16.01 1.29
CA LYS A 181 10.25 17.01 0.85
C LYS A 181 9.54 16.62 -0.43
N ASP A 182 10.24 16.01 -1.39
CA ASP A 182 9.65 15.61 -2.66
C ASP A 182 8.79 14.34 -2.51
N GLU A 183 9.18 13.41 -1.64
CA GLU A 183 8.35 12.26 -1.28
C GLU A 183 7.07 12.70 -0.55
N ASN A 184 7.20 13.58 0.45
CA ASN A 184 6.07 14.15 1.18
C ASN A 184 5.15 14.97 0.27
N ARG A 185 5.68 15.72 -0.70
CA ARG A 185 4.88 16.41 -1.73
C ARG A 185 4.10 15.43 -2.60
N ARG A 186 4.73 14.36 -3.06
CA ARG A 186 4.05 13.31 -3.85
C ARG A 186 2.98 12.59 -3.03
N LEU A 187 3.23 12.35 -1.74
CA LEU A 187 2.24 11.80 -0.82
C LEU A 187 1.06 12.76 -0.65
N LEU A 188 1.34 14.04 -0.42
CA LEU A 188 0.33 15.09 -0.26
C LEU A 188 -0.54 15.22 -1.52
N ALA A 189 0.05 15.15 -2.72
CA ALA A 189 -0.69 15.08 -3.98
C ALA A 189 -1.66 13.89 -4.01
N ARG A 190 -1.22 12.70 -3.58
CA ARG A 190 -2.06 11.49 -3.50
C ARG A 190 -3.17 11.63 -2.45
N CYS A 191 -2.91 12.29 -1.32
CA CYS A 191 -3.90 12.58 -0.30
C CYS A 191 -4.98 13.53 -0.82
N TYR A 192 -4.60 14.65 -1.44
CA TYR A 192 -5.55 15.58 -2.07
C TYR A 192 -6.39 14.91 -3.16
N MET A 193 -5.77 14.09 -4.01
CA MET A 193 -6.51 13.32 -5.00
C MET A 193 -7.56 12.41 -4.34
N LYS A 194 -7.19 11.73 -3.25
CA LYS A 194 -8.13 10.87 -2.51
C LYS A 194 -9.23 11.65 -1.82
N LEU A 195 -8.93 12.80 -1.22
CA LEU A 195 -9.93 13.70 -0.63
C LEU A 195 -10.98 14.12 -1.65
N GLY A 196 -10.57 14.60 -2.83
CA GLY A 196 -11.52 15.00 -3.88
C GLY A 196 -12.40 13.85 -4.35
N GLN A 197 -11.83 12.65 -4.53
CA GLN A 197 -12.58 11.44 -4.88
C GLN A 197 -13.61 11.06 -3.82
N TRP A 198 -13.20 11.09 -2.56
CA TRP A 198 -14.06 10.72 -1.43
C TRP A 198 -15.13 11.77 -1.15
N GLN A 199 -14.81 13.06 -1.28
CA GLN A 199 -15.78 14.14 -1.20
C GLN A 199 -16.87 13.98 -2.26
N ASN A 200 -16.49 13.71 -3.51
CA ASN A 200 -17.45 13.44 -4.58
C ASN A 200 -18.34 12.22 -4.27
N GLN A 201 -17.77 11.14 -3.72
CA GLN A 201 -18.53 9.94 -3.36
C GLN A 201 -19.46 10.12 -2.15
N LEU A 202 -19.14 11.04 -1.23
CA LEU A 202 -19.96 11.31 -0.03
C LEU A 202 -21.05 12.35 -0.28
N GLN A 203 -20.74 13.41 -1.03
CA GLN A 203 -21.62 14.58 -1.17
C GLN A 203 -22.29 14.68 -2.55
N GLY A 204 -21.80 13.92 -3.54
CA GLY A 204 -22.21 14.06 -4.94
C GLY A 204 -21.76 15.40 -5.55
N LEU A 205 -22.20 15.64 -6.78
CA LEU A 205 -21.97 16.89 -7.50
C LEU A 205 -23.06 17.90 -7.13
N ASN A 206 -22.74 18.82 -6.23
CA ASN A 206 -23.58 19.96 -5.88
C ASN A 206 -22.73 21.25 -5.88
N GLU A 207 -23.36 22.42 -5.95
CA GLU A 207 -22.63 23.70 -6.11
C GLU A 207 -21.58 23.96 -5.01
N GLN A 208 -21.83 23.46 -3.79
CA GLN A 208 -20.92 23.62 -2.66
C GLN A 208 -19.75 22.63 -2.70
N SER A 209 -20.00 21.37 -3.09
CA SER A 209 -18.99 20.32 -3.15
C SER A 209 -18.05 20.48 -4.34
N ILE A 210 -18.56 20.98 -5.48
CA ILE A 210 -17.76 21.17 -6.72
C ILE A 210 -16.52 22.01 -6.46
N ARG A 211 -16.66 23.13 -5.74
CA ARG A 211 -15.52 24.02 -5.41
C ARG A 211 -14.45 23.29 -4.59
N GLY A 212 -14.87 22.51 -3.59
CA GLY A 212 -13.96 21.73 -2.75
C GLY A 212 -13.25 20.62 -3.52
N ILE A 213 -13.98 19.88 -4.35
CA ILE A 213 -13.45 18.77 -5.16
C ILE A 213 -12.43 19.30 -6.18
N LEU A 214 -12.76 20.37 -6.91
CA LEU A 214 -11.85 20.99 -7.89
C LEU A 214 -10.60 21.55 -7.22
N ALA A 215 -10.74 22.20 -6.06
CA ALA A 215 -9.59 22.70 -5.30
C ALA A 215 -8.68 21.56 -4.83
N CYS A 216 -9.23 20.41 -4.43
CA CYS A 216 -8.43 19.23 -4.10
C CYS A 216 -7.61 18.73 -5.30
N TYR A 217 -8.25 18.57 -6.46
CA TYR A 217 -7.53 18.11 -7.66
C TYR A 217 -6.50 19.12 -8.18
N GLU A 218 -6.80 20.41 -8.11
CA GLU A 218 -5.84 21.46 -8.45
C GLU A 218 -4.63 21.45 -7.50
N LYS A 219 -4.84 21.27 -6.20
CA LYS A 219 -3.72 21.11 -5.26
C LYS A 219 -2.91 19.84 -5.56
N ALA A 220 -3.57 18.74 -5.94
CA ALA A 220 -2.88 17.52 -6.34
C ALA A 220 -1.95 17.75 -7.55
N THR A 221 -2.37 18.50 -8.57
CA THR A 221 -1.51 18.82 -9.73
C THR A 221 -0.38 19.79 -9.38
N LYS A 222 -0.59 20.70 -8.42
CA LYS A 222 0.46 21.61 -7.93
C LYS A 222 1.54 20.89 -7.13
N HIS A 223 1.17 19.88 -6.34
CA HIS A 223 2.11 19.12 -5.52
C HIS A 223 2.89 18.07 -6.31
N ASP A 224 2.30 17.48 -7.36
CA ASP A 224 2.98 16.57 -8.28
C ASP A 224 2.60 16.87 -9.74
N SER A 225 3.40 17.74 -10.37
CA SER A 225 3.14 18.26 -11.71
C SER A 225 3.28 17.22 -12.83
N ASN A 226 4.06 16.16 -12.62
CA ASN A 226 4.29 15.12 -13.63
C ASN A 226 3.31 13.95 -13.51
N TRP A 227 2.41 13.99 -12.53
CA TRP A 227 1.51 12.87 -12.27
C TRP A 227 0.24 12.91 -13.13
N TYR A 228 0.25 12.12 -14.20
CA TYR A 228 -0.87 11.98 -15.14
C TYR A 228 -2.24 11.83 -14.47
N LYS A 229 -2.36 11.03 -13.40
CA LYS A 229 -3.66 10.76 -12.78
C LYS A 229 -4.27 12.00 -12.13
N ALA A 230 -3.46 12.90 -11.57
CA ALA A 230 -3.95 14.15 -11.00
C ALA A 230 -4.53 15.05 -12.09
N TRP A 231 -3.79 15.24 -13.18
CA TRP A 231 -4.25 16.03 -14.34
C TRP A 231 -5.50 15.45 -14.98
N HIS A 232 -5.53 14.13 -15.18
CA HIS A 232 -6.69 13.44 -15.74
C HIS A 232 -7.94 13.64 -14.88
N LEU A 233 -7.84 13.44 -13.56
CA LEU A 233 -8.98 13.62 -12.65
C LEU A 233 -9.44 15.08 -12.56
N TRP A 234 -8.50 16.03 -12.59
CA TRP A 234 -8.83 17.44 -12.62
C TRP A 234 -9.58 17.81 -13.90
N ALA A 235 -9.06 17.40 -15.06
CA ALA A 235 -9.71 17.65 -16.35
C ALA A 235 -11.09 16.97 -16.45
N TYR A 236 -11.17 15.72 -16.03
CA TYR A 236 -12.41 14.95 -16.02
C TYR A 236 -13.49 15.60 -15.14
N MET A 237 -13.12 16.05 -13.93
CA MET A 237 -14.05 16.71 -13.03
C MET A 237 -14.54 18.05 -13.58
N ASN A 238 -13.66 18.85 -14.20
CA ASN A 238 -14.07 20.09 -14.88
C ASN A 238 -15.07 19.80 -16.01
N PHE A 239 -14.84 18.75 -16.79
CA PHE A 239 -15.76 18.31 -17.83
C PHE A 239 -17.13 17.89 -17.25
N GLU A 240 -17.16 17.06 -16.20
CA GLU A 240 -18.40 16.63 -15.56
C GLU A 240 -19.22 17.82 -15.02
N VAL A 241 -18.55 18.82 -14.42
CA VAL A 241 -19.21 20.03 -13.92
C VAL A 241 -19.91 20.79 -15.04
N VAL A 242 -19.23 21.00 -16.18
CA VAL A 242 -19.82 21.70 -17.34
C VAL A 242 -20.99 20.91 -17.93
N GLN A 243 -20.88 19.57 -18.00
CA GLN A 243 -21.99 18.73 -18.48
C GLN A 243 -23.21 18.81 -17.56
N ASN A 244 -22.99 18.79 -16.24
CA ASN A 244 -24.07 18.87 -15.26
C ASN A 244 -24.79 20.23 -15.34
N GLN A 245 -24.03 21.34 -15.49
CA GLN A 245 -24.59 22.68 -15.68
C GLN A 245 -25.46 22.76 -16.94
N LYS A 246 -25.00 22.22 -18.07
CA LYS A 246 -25.79 22.18 -19.31
C LYS A 246 -27.08 21.38 -19.15
N GLN A 247 -27.03 20.22 -18.50
CA GLN A 247 -28.22 19.42 -18.23
C GLN A 247 -29.23 20.14 -17.33
N GLN A 248 -28.75 20.87 -16.31
CA GLN A 248 -29.63 21.68 -15.46
C GLN A 248 -30.27 22.84 -16.22
N GLU A 249 -29.51 23.50 -17.11
CA GLU A 249 -30.05 24.55 -17.98
C GLU A 249 -31.12 24.03 -18.94
N ASP A 250 -30.92 22.84 -19.51
CA ASP A 250 -31.89 22.21 -20.41
C ASP A 250 -33.16 21.75 -19.67
N LEU A 251 -33.02 21.29 -18.42
CA LEU A 251 -34.16 20.96 -17.55
C LEU A 251 -34.96 22.18 -17.11
N GLN A 252 -34.33 23.36 -16.99
CA GLN A 252 -35.01 24.61 -16.63
C GLN A 252 -35.74 25.26 -17.83
N LYS A 253 -35.40 24.88 -19.07
CA LYS A 253 -36.01 25.40 -20.30
C LYS A 253 -37.24 24.61 -20.76
N ASN A 254 -37.49 23.42 -20.19
CA ASN A 254 -38.65 22.57 -20.45
C ASN A 254 -39.66 22.64 -19.30
#